data_AF-A0A357LH45-F1
#
_entry.id   AF-A0A357LH45-F1
#
_cell.length_a   1.000
_cell.length_b   1.000
_cell.length_c   1.000
_cell.angle_alpha   90.00
_cell.angle_beta   90.00
_cell.angle_gamma   90.00
#
_symmetry.space_group_name_H-M   'P 1'
#
loop_
_entity.id
_entity.type
_entity.pdbx_description
1 polymer ?
#
loop_
_entity_poly.entity_id
_entity_poly.type
_entity_poly.pdbx_seq_one_letter_code
_entity_poly.pdbx_strand_id
1 'polypeptide(L)'
;RDTGATIADAAKKNGAAAVEIGPVDSFSFGRGGEIIDGVAGEVLAAAFKLEEGEESEATEFADKSGYYFLSVTEVIPPAPMPLETIAAEVEARWRAADRDARVGAVVTKITDALAKGAPLAEAAAPFDRAPQPAILTRRSVNDTFSQELLDQIFAVAKGKSVSGRTGDGAQVIAVVDEIKFGAAPIGPDQIAAFGRFIGNQFDRELIDAYAYAVREDFKVKINKTLIDTQFAEAP
;
A
#
# COMPACT_ATOMS: atom_id res chain seq x y z
N ARG A 1 53.80 -11.71 -37.56
CA ARG A 1 52.49 -12.16 -38.08
C ARG A 1 52.64 -13.63 -38.49
N ASP A 2 51.70 -14.46 -38.08
CA ASP A 2 51.45 -15.85 -38.50
C ASP A 2 52.35 -16.98 -37.94
N THR A 3 52.06 -17.41 -36.71
CA THR A 3 52.45 -18.77 -36.25
C THR A 3 51.28 -19.61 -35.73
N GLY A 4 50.04 -19.10 -35.71
CA GLY A 4 48.88 -19.83 -35.17
C GLY A 4 49.04 -20.29 -33.71
N ALA A 5 50.04 -19.78 -32.99
CA ALA A 5 50.27 -20.08 -31.59
C ALA A 5 49.30 -19.26 -30.74
N THR A 6 48.60 -19.93 -29.83
CA THR A 6 47.61 -19.30 -28.94
C THR A 6 48.28 -18.32 -27.98
N ILE A 7 47.55 -17.34 -27.44
CA ILE A 7 48.04 -16.50 -26.33
C ILE A 7 48.63 -17.35 -25.18
N ALA A 8 48.06 -18.53 -24.91
CA ALA A 8 48.58 -19.45 -23.89
C ALA A 8 49.97 -20.02 -24.24
N ASP A 9 50.21 -20.36 -25.50
CA ASP A 9 51.52 -20.83 -25.99
C ASP A 9 52.55 -19.70 -26.01
N ALA A 10 52.12 -18.49 -26.39
CA ALA A 10 52.94 -17.29 -26.33
C ALA A 10 53.31 -16.91 -24.90
N ALA A 11 52.37 -17.01 -23.95
CA ALA A 11 52.62 -16.75 -22.53
C ALA A 11 53.68 -17.72 -21.99
N LYS A 12 53.50 -19.03 -22.20
CA LYS A 12 54.46 -20.07 -21.78
C LYS A 12 55.86 -19.83 -22.34
N LYS A 13 55.97 -19.48 -23.62
CA LYS A 13 57.26 -19.22 -24.29
C LYS A 13 57.98 -18.00 -23.72
N ASN A 14 57.25 -17.02 -23.21
CA ASN A 14 57.80 -15.79 -22.64
C ASN A 14 57.86 -15.81 -21.09
N GLY A 15 57.64 -16.97 -20.46
CA GLY A 15 57.69 -17.11 -19.01
C GLY A 15 56.54 -16.42 -18.25
N ALA A 16 55.45 -16.07 -18.96
CA ALA A 16 54.23 -15.53 -18.37
C ALA A 16 53.23 -16.65 -18.07
N ALA A 17 52.40 -16.46 -17.04
CA ALA A 17 51.31 -17.38 -16.71
C ALA A 17 50.02 -16.95 -17.42
N ALA A 18 49.43 -17.85 -18.20
CA ALA A 18 48.07 -17.68 -18.69
C ALA A 18 47.09 -18.09 -17.58
N VAL A 19 46.10 -17.24 -17.29
CA VAL A 19 45.05 -17.51 -16.31
C VAL A 19 43.74 -17.66 -17.07
N GLU A 20 43.10 -18.81 -16.90
CA GLU A 20 41.76 -19.06 -17.44
C GLU A 20 40.73 -18.63 -16.40
N ILE A 21 39.75 -17.83 -16.82
CA ILE A 21 38.76 -17.24 -15.92
C ILE A 21 37.37 -17.41 -16.53
N GLY A 22 36.48 -18.08 -15.81
CA GLY A 22 35.09 -18.22 -16.21
C GLY A 22 34.45 -19.55 -15.79
N PRO A 23 33.17 -19.76 -16.17
CA PRO A 23 32.31 -18.82 -16.90
C PRO A 23 31.90 -17.62 -16.03
N VAL A 24 31.94 -16.40 -16.58
CA VAL A 24 31.68 -15.14 -15.85
C VAL A 24 30.84 -14.18 -16.69
N ASP A 25 29.94 -13.42 -16.06
CA ASP A 25 29.15 -12.37 -16.70
C ASP A 25 29.85 -10.98 -16.67
N SER A 26 29.23 -9.95 -17.24
CA SER A 26 29.80 -8.59 -17.28
C SER A 26 29.89 -7.89 -15.92
N PHE A 27 29.34 -8.50 -14.87
CA PHE A 27 29.32 -8.01 -13.50
C PHE A 27 30.19 -8.87 -12.56
N SER A 28 31.03 -9.74 -13.12
CA SER A 28 31.88 -10.67 -12.36
C SER A 28 31.12 -11.77 -11.61
N PHE A 29 29.89 -12.10 -12.01
CA PHE A 29 29.16 -13.24 -11.48
C PHE A 29 29.38 -14.51 -12.30
N GLY A 30 29.63 -15.62 -11.62
CA GLY A 30 29.60 -16.94 -12.22
C GLY A 30 28.16 -17.45 -12.43
N ARG A 31 28.03 -18.64 -13.02
CA ARG A 31 26.72 -19.23 -13.37
C ARG A 31 25.79 -19.44 -12.15
N GLY A 32 26.34 -19.59 -10.95
CA GLY A 32 25.57 -19.74 -9.71
C GLY A 32 25.31 -18.43 -8.96
N GLY A 33 25.73 -17.28 -9.49
CA GLY A 33 25.64 -15.98 -8.83
C GLY A 33 26.75 -15.70 -7.82
N GLU A 34 27.77 -16.55 -7.74
CA GLU A 34 29.00 -16.30 -7.00
C GLU A 34 29.85 -15.20 -7.66
N ILE A 35 30.58 -14.41 -6.88
CA ILE A 35 31.51 -13.42 -7.43
C ILE A 35 32.81 -14.15 -7.81
N ILE A 36 33.23 -14.03 -9.06
CA ILE A 36 34.51 -14.50 -9.55
C ILE A 36 35.53 -13.38 -9.38
N ASP A 37 36.48 -13.58 -8.47
CA ASP A 37 37.57 -12.63 -8.19
C ASP A 37 38.74 -12.83 -9.16
N GLY A 38 39.61 -11.83 -9.28
CA GLY A 38 40.85 -11.92 -10.06
C GLY A 38 40.76 -11.44 -11.52
N VAL A 39 39.64 -10.86 -11.95
CA VAL A 39 39.53 -10.14 -13.24
C VAL A 39 39.43 -8.64 -12.98
N ALA A 40 40.36 -7.86 -13.53
CA ALA A 40 40.22 -6.42 -13.57
C ALA A 40 39.01 -6.03 -14.45
N GLY A 41 38.16 -5.12 -13.96
CA GLY A 41 36.93 -4.76 -14.68
C GLY A 41 37.14 -4.23 -16.11
N GLU A 42 38.29 -3.60 -16.38
CA GLU A 42 38.66 -3.18 -17.74
C GLU A 42 38.98 -4.35 -18.68
N VAL A 43 39.58 -5.42 -18.17
CA VAL A 43 39.86 -6.66 -18.92
C VAL A 43 38.54 -7.39 -19.21
N LEU A 44 37.64 -7.47 -18.22
CA LEU A 44 36.31 -8.04 -18.41
C LEU A 44 35.52 -7.27 -19.48
N ALA A 45 35.51 -5.94 -19.40
CA ALA A 45 34.83 -5.10 -20.37
C ALA A 45 35.40 -5.22 -21.79
N ALA A 46 36.69 -5.51 -21.93
CA ALA A 46 37.33 -5.81 -23.21
C ALA A 46 36.93 -7.21 -23.73
N ALA A 47 36.86 -8.22 -22.86
CA ALA A 47 36.44 -9.57 -23.23
C ALA A 47 35.02 -9.61 -23.82
N PHE A 48 34.07 -8.84 -23.26
CA PHE A 48 32.70 -8.75 -23.78
C PHE A 48 32.55 -8.03 -25.13
N LYS A 49 33.64 -7.54 -25.73
CA LYS A 49 33.66 -6.94 -27.08
C LYS A 49 34.20 -7.88 -28.15
N LEU A 50 34.77 -9.01 -27.76
CA LEU A 50 35.37 -9.99 -28.66
C LEU A 50 34.40 -11.14 -28.95
N GLU A 51 34.55 -11.75 -30.11
CA GLU A 51 33.85 -12.98 -30.49
C GLU A 51 34.53 -14.23 -29.91
N GLU A 52 33.83 -15.36 -29.90
CA GLU A 52 34.39 -16.64 -29.48
C GLU A 52 35.60 -17.02 -30.37
N GLY A 53 36.72 -17.35 -29.74
CA GLY A 53 37.99 -17.63 -30.40
C GLY A 53 38.80 -16.39 -30.80
N GLU A 54 38.26 -15.17 -30.60
CA GLU A 54 38.98 -13.93 -30.90
C GLU A 54 39.97 -13.58 -29.78
N GLU A 55 41.10 -13.01 -30.19
CA GLU A 55 42.18 -12.55 -29.31
C GLU A 55 42.27 -11.02 -29.34
N SER A 56 42.52 -10.40 -28.19
CA SER A 56 42.73 -8.95 -28.12
C SER A 56 44.11 -8.56 -28.64
N GLU A 57 44.23 -7.33 -29.12
CA GLU A 57 45.54 -6.68 -29.24
C GLU A 57 46.13 -6.38 -27.84
N ALA A 58 47.44 -6.09 -27.81
CA ALA A 58 48.13 -5.67 -26.60
C ALA A 58 47.51 -4.37 -26.08
N THR A 59 46.86 -4.42 -24.92
CA THR A 59 46.20 -3.24 -24.34
C THR A 59 46.85 -2.89 -23.01
N GLU A 60 47.12 -1.60 -22.78
CA GLU A 60 47.73 -1.12 -21.54
C GLU A 60 46.67 -1.08 -20.42
N PHE A 61 47.03 -1.51 -19.21
CA PHE A 61 46.19 -1.33 -18.03
C PHE A 61 46.03 0.16 -17.70
N ALA A 62 44.85 0.58 -17.21
CA ALA A 62 44.59 1.98 -16.87
C ALA A 62 45.52 2.53 -15.79
N ASP A 63 46.02 1.67 -14.90
CA ASP A 63 46.98 2.02 -13.84
C ASP A 63 48.45 2.07 -14.32
N LYS A 64 48.70 1.80 -15.61
CA LYS A 64 50.04 1.73 -16.23
C LYS A 64 50.94 0.66 -15.63
N SER A 65 50.37 -0.38 -15.03
CA SER A 65 51.10 -1.51 -14.48
C SER A 65 51.70 -2.43 -15.57
N GLY A 66 51.23 -2.34 -16.80
CA GLY A 66 51.74 -3.10 -17.94
C GLY A 66 50.70 -3.27 -19.06
N TYR A 67 50.86 -4.32 -19.85
CA TYR A 67 49.95 -4.69 -20.92
C TYR A 67 49.27 -6.03 -20.62
N TYR A 68 48.03 -6.19 -21.08
CA TYR A 68 47.33 -7.46 -21.09
C TYR A 68 46.99 -7.91 -22.50
N PHE A 69 46.84 -9.23 -22.62
CA PHE A 69 46.29 -9.93 -23.77
C PHE A 69 45.21 -10.86 -23.23
N LEU A 70 44.07 -10.93 -23.92
CA LEU A 70 43.01 -11.86 -23.57
C LEU A 70 42.54 -12.59 -24.83
N SER A 71 41.99 -13.78 -24.62
CA SER A 71 41.32 -14.57 -25.65
C SER A 71 39.99 -15.02 -25.08
N VAL A 72 38.92 -14.91 -25.85
CA VAL A 72 37.62 -15.47 -25.47
C VAL A 72 37.56 -16.91 -25.93
N THR A 73 37.53 -17.85 -24.98
CA THR A 73 37.52 -19.28 -25.30
C THR A 73 36.13 -19.81 -25.66
N GLU A 74 35.08 -19.30 -25.01
CA GLU A 74 33.69 -19.74 -25.20
C GLU A 74 32.75 -18.56 -24.90
N VAL A 75 31.73 -18.34 -25.75
CA VAL A 75 30.64 -17.39 -25.47
C VAL A 75 29.37 -18.17 -25.15
N ILE A 76 28.92 -18.10 -23.89
CA ILE A 76 27.69 -18.75 -23.46
C ILE A 76 26.52 -17.78 -23.65
N PRO A 77 25.59 -18.03 -24.60
CA PRO A 77 24.46 -17.13 -24.81
C PRO A 77 23.51 -17.13 -23.59
N PRO A 78 22.79 -16.03 -23.36
CA PRO A 78 21.77 -15.97 -22.31
C PRO A 78 20.70 -17.03 -22.59
N ALA A 79 20.61 -18.00 -21.70
CA ALA A 79 19.58 -19.04 -21.74
C ALA A 79 18.58 -18.82 -20.60
N PRO A 80 17.27 -19.02 -20.84
CA PRO A 80 16.32 -19.08 -19.73
C PRO A 80 16.71 -20.21 -18.79
N MET A 81 16.49 -20.01 -17.49
CA MET A 81 16.70 -21.08 -16.52
C MET A 81 15.85 -22.30 -16.92
N PRO A 82 16.41 -23.52 -16.93
CA PRO A 82 15.65 -24.73 -17.20
C PRO A 82 14.44 -24.81 -16.27
N LEU A 83 13.30 -25.25 -16.80
CA LEU A 83 12.08 -25.35 -16.02
C LEU A 83 12.30 -26.25 -14.80
N GLU A 84 13.10 -27.31 -14.93
CA GLU A 84 13.44 -28.24 -13.86
C GLU A 84 14.11 -27.54 -12.66
N THR A 85 14.90 -26.49 -12.91
CA THR A 85 15.59 -25.70 -11.88
C THR A 85 14.63 -24.76 -11.15
N ILE A 86 13.60 -24.25 -11.82
CA ILE A 86 12.65 -23.26 -11.28
C ILE A 86 11.22 -23.79 -11.12
N ALA A 87 11.01 -25.09 -11.33
CA ALA A 87 9.68 -25.71 -11.43
C ALA A 87 8.86 -25.45 -10.17
N ALA A 88 9.48 -25.59 -8.99
CA ALA A 88 8.83 -25.36 -7.71
C ALA A 88 8.37 -23.91 -7.52
N GLU A 89 9.19 -22.93 -7.94
CA GLU A 89 8.84 -21.52 -7.85
C GLU A 89 7.72 -21.16 -8.85
N VAL A 90 7.83 -21.65 -10.08
CA VAL A 90 6.81 -21.46 -11.13
C VAL A 90 5.48 -22.09 -10.69
N GLU A 91 5.50 -23.31 -10.16
CA GLU A 91 4.31 -23.99 -9.66
C GLU A 91 3.68 -23.22 -8.50
N ALA A 92 4.48 -22.77 -7.53
CA ALA A 92 3.98 -22.00 -6.39
C ALA A 92 3.28 -20.71 -6.84
N ARG A 93 3.90 -19.96 -7.76
CA ARG A 93 3.33 -18.74 -8.34
C ARG A 93 2.08 -19.01 -9.16
N TRP A 94 2.11 -20.05 -10.00
CA TRP A 94 0.97 -20.44 -10.81
C TRP A 94 -0.22 -20.84 -9.95
N ARG A 95 0.00 -21.65 -8.89
CA ARG A 95 -1.05 -22.03 -7.95
C ARG A 95 -1.62 -20.81 -7.21
N ALA A 96 -0.80 -19.82 -6.87
CA ALA A 96 -1.29 -18.59 -6.26
C ALA A 96 -2.19 -17.80 -7.23
N ALA A 97 -1.73 -17.59 -8.46
CA ALA A 97 -2.49 -16.90 -9.49
C ALA A 97 -3.80 -17.63 -9.84
N ASP A 98 -3.77 -18.95 -9.98
CA ASP A 98 -4.97 -19.76 -10.24
C ASP A 98 -5.97 -19.69 -9.09
N ARG A 99 -5.51 -19.69 -7.83
CA ARG A 99 -6.39 -19.47 -6.67
C ARG A 99 -7.06 -18.10 -6.72
N ASP A 100 -6.29 -17.04 -6.94
CA ASP A 100 -6.83 -15.67 -7.02
C ASP A 100 -7.83 -15.53 -8.16
N ALA A 101 -7.54 -16.11 -9.33
CA ALA A 101 -8.45 -16.10 -10.48
C ALA A 101 -9.78 -16.81 -10.18
N ARG A 102 -9.72 -17.98 -9.52
CA ARG A 102 -10.92 -18.72 -9.11
C ARG A 102 -11.74 -17.96 -8.08
N VAL A 103 -11.09 -17.37 -7.07
CA VAL A 103 -11.75 -16.53 -6.06
C VAL A 103 -12.43 -15.33 -6.73
N GLY A 104 -11.73 -14.64 -7.63
CA GLY A 104 -12.29 -13.53 -8.41
C GLY A 104 -13.53 -13.93 -9.21
N ALA A 105 -13.49 -15.08 -9.88
CA ALA A 105 -14.63 -15.60 -10.63
C ALA A 105 -15.84 -15.92 -9.74
N VAL A 106 -15.63 -16.45 -8.54
CA VAL A 106 -16.69 -16.68 -7.55
C VAL A 106 -17.31 -15.36 -7.12
N VAL A 107 -16.48 -14.36 -6.83
CA VAL A 107 -16.92 -13.04 -6.38
C VAL A 107 -17.77 -12.36 -7.45
N THR A 108 -17.31 -12.35 -8.69
CA THR A 108 -18.08 -11.84 -9.83
C THR A 108 -19.44 -12.52 -9.96
N LYS A 109 -19.49 -13.86 -9.87
CA LYS A 109 -20.76 -14.59 -9.94
C LYS A 109 -21.74 -14.21 -8.83
N ILE A 110 -21.25 -14.05 -7.60
CA ILE A 110 -22.08 -13.63 -6.47
C ILE A 110 -22.55 -12.19 -6.67
N THR A 111 -21.66 -11.26 -7.00
CA THR A 111 -22.03 -9.85 -7.21
C THR A 111 -22.99 -9.66 -8.38
N ASP A 112 -22.87 -10.45 -9.44
CA ASP A 112 -23.80 -10.43 -10.57
C ASP A 112 -25.19 -10.94 -10.19
N ALA A 113 -25.27 -11.98 -9.35
CA ALA A 113 -26.54 -12.48 -8.83
C ALA A 113 -27.21 -11.44 -7.91
N LEU A 114 -26.44 -10.79 -7.04
CA LEU A 114 -26.90 -9.70 -6.19
C LEU A 114 -27.41 -8.50 -7.01
N ALA A 115 -26.69 -8.14 -8.07
CA ALA A 115 -27.09 -7.05 -8.98
C ALA A 115 -28.41 -7.36 -9.71
N LYS A 116 -28.70 -8.64 -9.95
CA LYS A 116 -29.98 -9.13 -10.51
C LYS A 116 -31.10 -9.23 -9.46
N GLY A 117 -30.82 -8.94 -8.19
CA GLY A 117 -31.80 -8.91 -7.11
C GLY A 117 -31.91 -10.21 -6.30
N ALA A 118 -31.03 -11.20 -6.52
CA ALA A 118 -31.01 -12.39 -5.67
C ALA A 118 -30.56 -12.03 -4.24
N PRO A 119 -31.13 -12.63 -3.19
CA PRO A 119 -30.65 -12.44 -1.83
C PRO A 119 -29.26 -13.07 -1.65
N LEU A 120 -28.44 -12.49 -0.76
CA LEU A 120 -27.05 -12.93 -0.54
C LEU A 120 -26.92 -14.41 -0.17
N ALA A 121 -27.88 -14.96 0.56
CA ALA A 121 -27.92 -16.37 0.91
C ALA A 121 -28.04 -17.28 -0.32
N GLU A 122 -28.92 -16.94 -1.27
CA GLU A 122 -29.10 -17.71 -2.51
C GLU A 122 -27.92 -17.54 -3.45
N ALA A 123 -27.35 -16.34 -3.54
CA ALA A 123 -26.17 -16.09 -4.37
C ALA A 123 -24.92 -16.83 -3.87
N ALA A 124 -24.78 -17.01 -2.55
CA ALA A 124 -23.64 -17.65 -1.91
C ALA A 124 -23.75 -19.18 -1.80
N ALA A 125 -24.97 -19.73 -1.73
CA ALA A 125 -25.22 -21.16 -1.52
C ALA A 125 -24.54 -22.10 -2.54
N PRO A 126 -24.48 -21.78 -3.86
CA PRO A 126 -23.77 -22.62 -4.84
C PRO A 126 -22.27 -22.78 -4.61
N PHE A 127 -21.69 -21.98 -3.70
CA PHE A 127 -20.27 -21.99 -3.35
C PHE A 127 -20.02 -22.49 -1.91
N ASP A 128 -21.00 -23.18 -1.33
CA ASP A 128 -20.97 -23.68 0.06
C ASP A 128 -20.70 -22.57 1.09
N ARG A 129 -21.20 -21.37 0.82
CA ARG A 129 -21.08 -20.20 1.71
C ARG A 129 -22.44 -19.75 2.21
N ALA A 130 -22.47 -19.34 3.48
CA ALA A 130 -23.63 -18.75 4.13
C ALA A 130 -23.30 -17.32 4.60
N PRO A 131 -24.23 -16.35 4.47
CA PRO A 131 -24.05 -15.01 5.00
C PRO A 131 -23.91 -15.04 6.53
N GLN A 132 -23.04 -14.19 7.06
CA GLN A 132 -22.93 -13.96 8.49
C GLN A 132 -23.40 -12.54 8.82
N PRO A 133 -24.37 -12.37 9.72
CA PRO A 133 -24.79 -11.04 10.14
C PRO A 133 -23.68 -10.38 10.95
N ALA A 134 -23.42 -9.10 10.65
CA ALA A 134 -22.45 -8.29 11.38
C ALA A 134 -23.00 -6.90 11.63
N ILE A 135 -22.83 -6.39 12.85
CA ILE A 135 -23.11 -5.00 13.20
C ILE A 135 -21.78 -4.25 13.14
N LEU A 136 -21.67 -3.32 12.19
CA LEU A 136 -20.44 -2.57 11.93
C LEU A 136 -20.62 -1.09 12.26
N THR A 137 -19.51 -0.46 12.65
CA THR A 137 -19.33 0.99 12.68
C THR A 137 -18.13 1.32 11.78
N ARG A 138 -17.94 2.61 11.44
CA ARG A 138 -16.71 3.05 10.74
C ARG A 138 -15.41 2.76 11.50
N ARG A 139 -15.50 2.33 12.77
CA ARG A 139 -14.37 1.97 13.64
C ARG A 139 -14.22 0.46 13.83
N SER A 140 -15.03 -0.37 13.17
CA SER A 140 -15.02 -1.83 13.34
C SER A 140 -13.87 -2.52 12.57
N VAL A 141 -12.69 -1.91 12.53
CA VAL A 141 -11.53 -2.43 11.79
C VAL A 141 -11.02 -3.69 12.48
N ASN A 142 -10.80 -4.76 11.71
CA ASN A 142 -10.23 -6.03 12.16
C ASN A 142 -9.66 -6.83 10.98
N ASP A 143 -9.23 -8.07 11.21
CA ASP A 143 -8.64 -8.94 10.18
C ASP A 143 -9.57 -9.16 8.98
N THR A 144 -10.89 -9.16 9.19
CA THR A 144 -11.91 -9.31 8.14
C THR A 144 -12.27 -7.98 7.48
N PHE A 145 -12.36 -6.90 8.26
CA PHE A 145 -12.82 -5.59 7.78
C PHE A 145 -11.68 -4.58 7.85
N SER A 146 -11.03 -4.33 6.72
CA SER A 146 -10.06 -3.23 6.59
C SER A 146 -10.76 -1.87 6.66
N GLN A 147 -9.99 -0.82 6.96
CA GLN A 147 -10.50 0.56 6.93
C GLN A 147 -11.11 0.90 5.56
N GLU A 148 -10.43 0.52 4.47
CA GLU A 148 -10.91 0.74 3.10
C GLU A 148 -12.23 0.04 2.82
N LEU A 149 -12.36 -1.24 3.22
CA LEU A 149 -13.60 -1.99 3.04
C LEU A 149 -14.74 -1.35 3.85
N LEU A 150 -14.49 -0.92 5.09
CA LEU A 150 -15.49 -0.21 5.89
C LEU A 150 -15.91 1.10 5.23
N ASP A 151 -14.96 1.89 4.72
CA ASP A 151 -15.29 3.14 4.04
C ASP A 151 -16.17 2.89 2.80
N GLN A 152 -15.91 1.82 2.04
CA GLN A 152 -16.77 1.39 0.93
C GLN A 152 -18.15 0.92 1.40
N ILE A 153 -18.23 0.09 2.45
CA ILE A 153 -19.50 -0.38 3.04
C ILE A 153 -20.37 0.83 3.46
N PHE A 154 -19.77 1.83 4.10
CA PHE A 154 -20.47 3.02 4.60
C PHE A 154 -20.73 4.09 3.52
N ALA A 155 -20.19 3.92 2.32
CA ALA A 155 -20.42 4.81 1.17
C ALA A 155 -21.55 4.34 0.25
N VAL A 156 -21.94 3.06 0.30
CA VAL A 156 -23.01 2.51 -0.54
C VAL A 156 -24.38 2.54 0.15
N ALA A 157 -25.45 2.56 -0.65
CA ALA A 157 -26.82 2.55 -0.14
C ALA A 157 -27.24 1.16 0.39
N LYS A 158 -28.30 1.13 1.21
CA LYS A 158 -28.96 -0.12 1.62
C LYS A 158 -29.31 -0.99 0.40
N GLY A 159 -29.08 -2.29 0.53
CA GLY A 159 -29.28 -3.31 -0.50
C GLY A 159 -28.16 -3.37 -1.55
N LYS A 160 -27.13 -2.51 -1.48
CA LYS A 160 -25.96 -2.60 -2.35
C LYS A 160 -24.88 -3.47 -1.72
N SER A 161 -24.12 -4.12 -2.59
CA SER A 161 -23.00 -4.99 -2.23
C SER A 161 -21.67 -4.31 -2.48
N VAL A 162 -20.70 -4.59 -1.62
CA VAL A 162 -19.28 -4.27 -1.83
C VAL A 162 -18.45 -5.52 -1.59
N SER A 163 -17.26 -5.56 -2.18
CA SER A 163 -16.33 -6.67 -1.96
C SER A 163 -14.92 -6.13 -1.78
N GLY A 164 -14.16 -6.77 -0.90
CA GLY A 164 -12.77 -6.40 -0.65
C GLY A 164 -11.96 -7.57 -0.10
N ARG A 165 -10.64 -7.39 -0.06
CA ARG A 165 -9.74 -8.34 0.56
C ARG A 165 -9.61 -8.07 2.06
N THR A 166 -9.59 -9.15 2.83
CA THR A 166 -9.27 -9.17 4.26
C THR A 166 -7.76 -9.08 4.46
N GLY A 167 -7.32 -8.84 5.70
CA GLY A 167 -5.90 -8.77 6.06
C GLY A 167 -5.14 -10.07 5.85
N ASP A 168 -5.82 -11.22 5.93
CA ASP A 168 -5.28 -12.56 5.63
C ASP A 168 -5.40 -12.96 4.15
N GLY A 169 -5.86 -12.05 3.29
CA GLY A 169 -5.89 -12.22 1.83
C GLY A 169 -7.13 -12.95 1.28
N ALA A 170 -8.09 -13.34 2.13
CA ALA A 170 -9.39 -13.83 1.70
C ALA A 170 -10.24 -12.71 1.08
N GLN A 171 -11.26 -13.07 0.30
CA GLN A 171 -12.24 -12.10 -0.21
C GLN A 171 -13.52 -12.14 0.63
N VAL A 172 -14.02 -10.96 0.99
CA VAL A 172 -15.33 -10.76 1.62
C VAL A 172 -16.26 -10.04 0.67
N ILE A 173 -17.53 -10.43 0.69
CA ILE A 173 -18.64 -9.73 0.04
C ILE A 173 -19.60 -9.32 1.15
N ALA A 174 -19.89 -8.03 1.25
CA ALA A 174 -20.82 -7.48 2.22
C ALA A 174 -22.02 -6.87 1.49
N VAL A 175 -23.22 -7.08 2.04
CA VAL A 175 -24.46 -6.43 1.58
C VAL A 175 -24.99 -5.60 2.73
N VAL A 176 -25.31 -4.33 2.46
CA VAL A 176 -25.86 -3.43 3.48
C VAL A 176 -27.33 -3.77 3.69
N ASP A 177 -27.63 -4.53 4.74
CA ASP A 177 -29.01 -4.92 5.06
C ASP A 177 -29.78 -3.79 5.78
N GLU A 178 -29.15 -3.11 6.74
CA GLU A 178 -29.77 -2.06 7.54
C GLU A 178 -28.77 -0.96 7.88
N ILE A 179 -29.22 0.29 7.86
CA ILE A 179 -28.43 1.46 8.29
C ILE A 179 -29.08 2.01 9.55
N LYS A 180 -28.33 2.01 10.66
CA LYS A 180 -28.74 2.59 11.93
C LYS A 180 -27.87 3.79 12.26
N PHE A 181 -28.51 4.84 12.77
CA PHE A 181 -27.79 5.90 13.45
C PHE A 181 -27.51 5.44 14.88
N GLY A 182 -26.25 5.51 15.31
CA GLY A 182 -25.94 5.33 16.72
C GLY A 182 -26.71 6.34 17.56
N ALA A 183 -27.10 5.97 18.78
CA ALA A 183 -27.64 6.94 19.73
C ALA A 183 -26.70 8.15 19.77
N ALA A 184 -27.27 9.36 19.73
CA ALA A 184 -26.47 10.58 19.84
C ALA A 184 -25.53 10.43 21.06
N PRO A 185 -24.26 10.81 20.96
CA PRO A 185 -23.33 10.72 22.10
C PRO A 185 -23.80 11.62 23.27
N ILE A 186 -24.78 12.48 23.02
CA ILE A 186 -25.42 13.35 23.98
C ILE A 186 -26.45 12.53 24.77
N GLY A 187 -26.07 12.16 26.00
CA GLY A 187 -26.97 11.50 26.93
C GLY A 187 -28.15 12.40 27.34
N PRO A 188 -29.25 11.81 27.84
CA PRO A 188 -30.45 12.55 28.24
C PRO A 188 -30.16 13.67 29.25
N ASP A 189 -29.18 13.49 30.12
CA ASP A 189 -28.77 14.50 31.10
C ASP A 189 -28.12 15.74 30.46
N GLN A 190 -27.34 15.55 29.39
CA GLN A 190 -26.74 16.67 28.65
C GLN A 190 -27.81 17.42 27.84
N ILE A 191 -28.78 16.71 27.27
CA ILE A 191 -29.95 17.34 26.61
C ILE A 191 -30.75 18.16 27.64
N ALA A 192 -31.00 17.60 28.82
CA ALA A 192 -31.71 18.29 29.90
C ALA A 192 -30.92 19.50 30.44
N ALA A 193 -29.61 19.38 30.58
CA ALA A 193 -28.74 20.48 30.99
C ALA A 193 -28.73 21.62 29.96
N PHE A 194 -28.67 21.29 28.67
CA PHE A 194 -28.76 22.27 27.59
C PHE A 194 -30.13 22.95 27.55
N GLY A 195 -31.22 22.20 27.75
CA GLY A 195 -32.57 22.75 27.89
C GLY A 195 -32.69 23.75 29.04
N ARG A 196 -32.14 23.42 30.23
CA ARG A 196 -32.08 24.35 31.36
C ARG A 196 -31.25 25.59 31.06
N PHE A 197 -30.13 25.43 30.38
CA PHE A 197 -29.28 26.55 29.97
C PHE A 197 -30.04 27.51 29.05
N ILE A 198 -30.69 26.99 28.01
CA ILE A 198 -31.52 27.79 27.09
C ILE A 198 -32.67 28.47 27.85
N GLY A 199 -33.42 27.74 28.67
CA GLY A 199 -34.53 28.31 29.46
C GLY A 199 -34.08 29.48 30.33
N ASN A 200 -32.98 29.33 31.07
CA ASN A 200 -32.42 30.39 31.91
C ASN A 200 -31.91 31.62 31.13
N GLN A 201 -31.55 31.48 29.85
CA GLN A 201 -31.17 32.60 28.99
C GLN A 201 -32.41 33.35 28.50
N PHE A 202 -33.41 32.61 27.99
CA PHE A 202 -34.68 33.19 27.55
C PHE A 202 -35.43 33.89 28.68
N ASP A 203 -35.46 33.32 29.89
CA ASP A 203 -36.15 33.93 31.03
C ASP A 203 -35.54 35.28 31.41
N ARG A 204 -34.21 35.42 31.37
CA ARG A 204 -33.54 36.71 31.64
C ARG A 204 -33.84 37.73 30.55
N GLU A 205 -33.78 37.31 29.29
CA GLU A 205 -34.06 38.20 28.15
C GLU A 205 -35.52 38.67 28.16
N LEU A 206 -36.48 37.79 28.48
CA LEU A 206 -37.90 38.17 28.60
C LEU A 206 -38.16 39.12 29.77
N ILE A 207 -37.52 38.89 30.92
CA ILE A 207 -37.64 39.77 32.10
C ILE A 207 -37.04 41.15 31.81
N ASP A 208 -35.87 41.20 31.18
CA ASP A 208 -35.23 42.47 30.81
C ASP A 208 -36.05 43.22 29.76
N ALA A 209 -36.56 42.52 28.73
CA ALA A 209 -37.44 43.10 27.72
C ALA A 209 -38.76 43.62 28.33
N TYR A 210 -39.37 42.86 29.24
CA TYR A 210 -40.57 43.27 29.96
C TYR A 210 -40.31 44.47 30.87
N ALA A 211 -39.23 44.45 31.65
CA ALA A 211 -38.85 45.55 32.53
C ALA A 211 -38.51 46.82 31.73
N TYR A 212 -37.91 46.68 30.55
CA TYR A 212 -37.67 47.79 29.63
C TYR A 212 -38.98 48.38 29.11
N ALA A 213 -39.89 47.53 28.59
CA ALA A 213 -41.20 47.96 28.08
C ALA A 213 -42.04 48.69 29.14
N VAL A 214 -42.10 48.15 30.37
CA VAL A 214 -42.83 48.80 31.48
C VAL A 214 -42.22 50.16 31.83
N ARG A 215 -40.90 50.31 31.83
CA ARG A 215 -40.26 51.61 32.11
C ARG A 215 -40.55 52.65 31.04
N GLU A 216 -40.59 52.23 29.78
CA GLU A 216 -40.90 53.09 28.63
C GLU A 216 -42.36 53.54 28.64
N ASP A 217 -43.31 52.61 28.83
CA ASP A 217 -44.75 52.88 28.87
C ASP A 217 -45.13 53.80 30.03
N PHE A 218 -44.55 53.59 31.21
CA PHE A 218 -44.83 54.40 32.40
C PHE A 218 -43.95 55.66 32.51
N LYS A 219 -43.11 55.96 31.50
CA LYS A 219 -42.23 57.15 31.43
C LYS A 219 -41.50 57.46 32.74
N VAL A 220 -40.95 56.43 33.37
CA VAL A 220 -40.35 56.53 34.70
C VAL A 220 -39.16 57.51 34.66
N LYS A 221 -39.26 58.62 35.42
CA LYS A 221 -38.16 59.59 35.56
C LYS A 221 -37.29 59.22 36.75
N ILE A 222 -36.13 58.64 36.46
CA ILE A 222 -35.12 58.31 37.48
C ILE A 222 -34.34 59.58 37.83
N ASN A 223 -34.46 60.02 39.07
CA ASN A 223 -33.69 61.16 39.59
C ASN A 223 -32.29 60.70 40.02
N LYS A 224 -31.36 60.66 39.04
CA LYS A 224 -29.99 60.16 39.23
C LYS A 224 -29.23 60.88 40.33
N THR A 225 -29.50 62.17 40.53
CA THR A 225 -28.81 62.99 41.53
C THR A 225 -29.03 62.49 42.97
N LEU A 226 -30.24 61.99 43.27
CA LEU A 226 -30.58 61.43 44.59
C LEU A 226 -29.97 60.05 44.81
N ILE A 227 -29.90 59.22 43.76
CA ILE A 227 -29.25 57.92 43.83
C ILE A 227 -27.75 58.11 44.06
N ASP A 228 -27.12 58.99 43.27
CA ASP A 228 -25.67 59.21 43.39
C ASP A 228 -25.30 59.81 44.75
N THR A 229 -26.12 60.68 45.36
CA THR A 229 -25.84 61.18 46.72
C THR A 229 -26.03 60.12 47.80
N GLN A 230 -27.01 59.23 47.65
CA GLN A 230 -27.30 58.20 48.65
C GLN A 230 -26.32 57.01 48.59
N PHE A 231 -25.65 56.81 47.45
CA PHE A 231 -24.66 55.75 47.24
C PHE A 231 -23.21 56.25 47.09
N ALA A 232 -22.95 57.56 47.09
CA ALA A 232 -21.59 58.11 47.16
C ALA A 232 -21.00 58.19 48.58
N GLU A 233 -21.80 57.99 49.63
CA GLU A 233 -21.35 57.92 51.04
C GLU A 233 -21.36 56.48 51.61
N ALA A 234 -21.16 55.47 50.76
CA ALA A 234 -20.74 54.16 51.24
C ALA A 234 -19.20 54.08 51.13
N PRO A 235 -18.46 53.75 52.21
CA PRO A 235 -17.01 53.61 52.17
C PRO A 235 -16.53 52.48 51.23
#